data_AF-A0A969K6J0-F1
#
_entry.id   AF-A0A969K6J0-F1
#
_cell.length_a   1.000
_cell.length_b   1.000
_cell.length_c   1.000
_cell.angle_alpha   90.00
_cell.angle_beta   90.00
_cell.angle_gamma   90.00
#
_symmetry.space_group_name_H-M   'P 1'
#
loop_
_entity.id
_entity.type
_entity.pdbx_description
1 polymer ?
#
loop_
_entity_poly.entity_id
_entity_poly.type
_entity_poly.pdbx_seq_one_letter_code
_entity_poly.pdbx_strand_id
1 'polypeptide(L)'
;MRTALNQFYLSINRARDLIAIHTSVSSQSTPALDLSDILRAALVLSVSALDYYVHEVVRLGMLEIHRGLRPEPPAFSRFQISLGSARQGLRDSSGNDSWLEDEIRQKHSYKSFQQPNNIADAIRLISEKKLWDEVGNIINRPAKDIKLQLSLIVDRRNKIAHEADINPTFALGDRWNIDEFLVNDAIDFIEEIVESIDSILELESSSNKST
;
A
#
# COMPACT_ATOMS: atom_id res chain seq x y z
N MET A 1 -3.68 14.25 -2.24
CA MET A 1 -3.01 13.11 -1.55
C MET A 1 -3.56 12.85 -0.14
N ARG A 2 -3.82 13.87 0.69
CA ARG A 2 -4.36 13.71 2.06
C ARG A 2 -5.56 12.77 2.22
N THR A 3 -6.46 12.70 1.24
CA THR A 3 -7.60 11.77 1.24
C THR A 3 -7.17 10.30 1.25
N ALA A 4 -6.10 9.94 0.52
CA ALA A 4 -5.54 8.59 0.52
C ALA A 4 -4.97 8.22 1.90
N LEU A 5 -4.21 9.12 2.52
CA LEU A 5 -3.66 8.91 3.86
C LEU A 5 -4.77 8.79 4.93
N ASN A 6 -5.79 9.65 4.89
CA ASN A 6 -6.92 9.55 5.82
C ASN A 6 -7.65 8.20 5.68
N GLN A 7 -7.87 7.73 4.45
CA GLN A 7 -8.50 6.43 4.22
C GLN A 7 -7.59 5.26 4.61
N PHE A 8 -6.27 5.41 4.49
CA PHE A 8 -5.31 4.46 5.04
C PHE A 8 -5.47 4.33 6.56
N TYR A 9 -5.48 5.45 7.30
CA TYR A 9 -5.69 5.43 8.76
C TYR A 9 -7.01 4.77 9.18
N LEU A 10 -8.10 5.03 8.44
CA LEU A 10 -9.37 4.33 8.68
C LEU A 10 -9.25 2.82 8.43
N SER A 11 -8.52 2.42 7.40
CA SER A 11 -8.35 1.01 7.03
C SER A 11 -7.45 0.25 7.99
N ILE A 12 -6.32 0.85 8.40
CA ILE A 12 -5.34 0.21 9.28
C ILE A 12 -5.86 0.13 10.73
N ASN A 13 -6.66 1.11 11.18
CA ASN A 13 -7.35 1.03 12.47
C ASN A 13 -8.31 -0.17 12.55
N ARG A 14 -8.95 -0.55 11.45
CA ARG A 14 -9.78 -1.77 11.44
C ARG A 14 -8.96 -3.04 11.68
N ALA A 15 -7.69 -3.07 11.27
CA ALA A 15 -6.79 -4.18 11.60
C ALA A 15 -6.40 -4.16 13.09
N ARG A 16 -6.14 -2.98 13.67
CA ARG A 16 -5.92 -2.83 15.12
C ARG A 16 -7.14 -3.23 15.95
N ASP A 17 -8.35 -2.90 15.50
CA ASP A 17 -9.59 -3.31 16.15
C ASP A 17 -9.71 -4.84 16.22
N LEU A 18 -9.29 -5.57 15.18
CA LEU A 18 -9.23 -7.03 15.21
C LEU A 18 -8.24 -7.56 16.25
N ILE A 19 -7.07 -6.93 16.41
CA ILE A 19 -6.11 -7.29 17.46
C ILE A 19 -6.72 -7.03 18.85
N ALA A 20 -7.39 -5.89 19.03
CA ALA A 20 -8.06 -5.58 20.30
C ALA A 20 -9.17 -6.59 20.62
N ILE A 21 -9.95 -7.01 19.62
CA ILE A 21 -10.95 -8.07 19.75
C ILE A 21 -10.27 -9.40 20.13
N HIS A 22 -9.19 -9.79 19.43
CA HIS A 22 -8.42 -10.98 19.75
C HIS A 22 -7.97 -10.97 21.22
N THR A 23 -7.34 -9.88 21.65
CA THR A 23 -6.82 -9.70 23.02
C THR A 23 -7.94 -9.86 24.06
N SER A 24 -9.06 -9.16 23.84
CA SER A 24 -10.21 -9.19 24.74
C SER A 24 -10.84 -10.58 24.85
N VAL A 25 -11.07 -11.26 23.73
CA VAL A 25 -11.68 -12.59 23.71
C VAL A 25 -10.70 -13.64 24.24
N SER A 26 -9.40 -13.54 23.91
CA SER A 26 -8.38 -14.45 24.42
C SER A 26 -8.28 -14.41 25.94
N SER A 27 -8.43 -13.24 26.56
CA SER A 27 -8.41 -13.10 28.03
C SER A 27 -9.60 -13.75 28.74
N GLN A 28 -10.69 -14.03 28.01
CA GLN A 28 -11.96 -14.54 28.55
C GLN A 28 -12.29 -15.96 28.07
N SER A 29 -11.43 -16.56 27.24
CA SER A 29 -11.66 -17.86 26.61
C SER A 29 -10.64 -18.90 27.07
N THR A 30 -10.91 -20.16 26.72
CA THR A 30 -9.98 -21.26 26.98
C THR A 30 -9.13 -21.51 25.75
N PRO A 31 -7.93 -22.12 25.88
CA PRO A 31 -7.08 -22.47 24.74
C PRO A 31 -7.71 -23.43 23.71
N ALA A 32 -8.88 -24.03 24.03
CA ALA A 32 -9.62 -24.85 23.09
C ALA A 32 -10.27 -24.03 21.96
N LEU A 33 -10.43 -22.71 22.14
CA LEU A 33 -10.92 -21.80 21.11
C LEU A 33 -9.72 -21.20 20.37
N ASP A 34 -9.50 -21.61 19.11
CA ASP A 34 -8.46 -21.02 18.27
C ASP A 34 -8.91 -19.65 17.73
N LEU A 35 -8.29 -18.59 18.23
CA LEU A 35 -8.54 -17.20 17.83
C LEU A 35 -7.52 -16.68 16.81
N SER A 36 -6.55 -17.49 16.40
CA SER A 36 -5.44 -17.03 15.56
C SER A 36 -5.88 -16.52 14.18
N ASP A 37 -7.06 -16.91 13.70
CA ASP A 37 -7.64 -16.37 12.46
C ASP A 37 -8.03 -14.89 12.55
N ILE A 38 -8.29 -14.37 13.75
CA ILE A 38 -8.51 -12.93 13.95
C ILE A 38 -7.21 -12.17 13.65
N LEU A 39 -6.07 -12.70 14.12
CA LEU A 39 -4.74 -12.14 13.83
C LEU A 39 -4.36 -12.27 12.36
N ARG A 40 -4.70 -13.40 11.72
CA ARG A 40 -4.48 -13.58 10.28
C ARG A 40 -5.28 -12.57 9.46
N ALA A 41 -6.54 -12.36 9.82
CA ALA A 41 -7.39 -11.36 9.19
C ALA A 41 -6.83 -9.94 9.38
N ALA A 42 -6.36 -9.60 10.59
CA ALA A 42 -5.71 -8.32 10.86
C ALA A 42 -4.50 -8.10 9.95
N LEU A 43 -3.61 -9.08 9.81
CA LEU A 43 -2.44 -8.98 8.92
C LEU A 43 -2.85 -8.78 7.45
N VAL A 44 -3.85 -9.53 6.97
CA VAL A 44 -4.36 -9.39 5.59
C VAL A 44 -4.93 -7.99 5.35
N LEU A 45 -5.74 -7.46 6.29
CA LEU A 45 -6.32 -6.13 6.17
C LEU A 45 -5.25 -5.02 6.20
N SER A 46 -4.18 -5.22 6.96
CA SER A 46 -3.08 -4.25 7.06
C SER A 46 -2.33 -4.09 5.73
N VAL A 47 -1.98 -5.21 5.09
CA VAL A 47 -1.37 -5.20 3.76
C VAL A 47 -2.34 -4.71 2.69
N SER A 48 -3.65 -4.95 2.85
CA SER A 48 -4.67 -4.38 1.98
C SER A 48 -4.77 -2.85 2.10
N ALA A 49 -4.59 -2.29 3.30
CA ALA A 49 -4.58 -0.85 3.53
C ALA A 49 -3.39 -0.18 2.81
N LEU A 50 -2.20 -0.79 2.89
CA LEU A 50 -1.02 -0.35 2.14
C LEU A 50 -1.26 -0.35 0.63
N ASP A 51 -1.76 -1.46 0.09
CA ASP A 51 -2.04 -1.59 -1.35
C ASP A 51 -2.99 -0.49 -1.84
N TYR A 52 -4.09 -0.29 -1.11
CA TYR A 52 -5.06 0.76 -1.39
C TYR A 52 -4.43 2.16 -1.37
N TYR A 53 -3.62 2.46 -0.35
CA TYR A 53 -2.94 3.76 -0.22
C TYR A 53 -2.11 4.05 -1.48
N VAL A 54 -1.29 3.09 -1.91
CA VAL A 54 -0.40 3.28 -3.07
C VAL A 54 -1.20 3.45 -4.36
N HIS A 55 -2.26 2.67 -4.57
CA HIS A 55 -3.17 2.86 -5.71
C HIS A 55 -3.72 4.29 -5.75
N GLU A 56 -4.22 4.76 -4.62
CA GLU A 56 -4.93 6.03 -4.55
C GLU A 56 -3.96 7.22 -4.65
N VAL A 57 -2.80 7.16 -4.00
CA VAL A 57 -1.81 8.25 -4.05
C VAL A 57 -1.21 8.39 -5.45
N VAL A 58 -0.95 7.28 -6.14
CA VAL A 58 -0.43 7.28 -7.51
C VAL A 58 -1.48 7.81 -8.48
N ARG A 59 -2.73 7.35 -8.35
CA ARG A 59 -3.84 7.86 -9.17
C ARG A 59 -4.02 9.37 -9.00
N LEU A 60 -4.11 9.85 -7.76
CA LEU A 60 -4.21 11.28 -7.48
C LEU A 60 -3.00 12.04 -8.02
N GLY A 61 -1.80 11.48 -7.85
CA GLY A 61 -0.57 12.14 -8.28
C GLY A 61 -0.45 12.25 -9.80
N MET A 62 -0.89 11.24 -10.54
CA MET A 62 -0.94 11.27 -12.00
C MET A 62 -1.96 12.30 -12.52
N LEU A 63 -3.11 12.45 -11.86
CA LEU A 63 -4.08 13.50 -12.20
C LEU A 63 -3.52 14.90 -11.89
N GLU A 64 -2.80 15.07 -10.79
CA GLU A 64 -2.11 16.33 -10.47
C GLU A 64 -1.05 16.67 -11.53
N ILE A 65 -0.29 15.69 -12.03
CA ILE A 65 0.65 15.90 -13.15
C ILE A 65 -0.09 16.30 -14.42
N HIS A 66 -1.16 15.58 -14.78
CA HIS A 66 -1.96 15.88 -15.97
C HIS A 66 -2.50 17.32 -15.96
N ARG A 67 -2.85 17.84 -14.78
CA ARG A 67 -3.31 19.22 -14.57
C ARG A 67 -2.19 20.26 -14.51
N GLY A 68 -0.93 19.86 -14.61
CA GLY A 68 0.23 20.74 -14.44
C GLY A 68 0.45 21.22 -13.00
N LEU A 69 -0.12 20.53 -12.00
CA LEU A 69 0.02 20.86 -10.57
C LEU A 69 1.20 20.16 -9.90
N ARG A 70 1.82 19.18 -10.58
CA ARG A 70 3.04 18.50 -10.15
C ARG A 70 3.98 18.36 -11.37
N PRO A 71 5.32 18.44 -11.19
CA PRO A 71 6.28 18.13 -12.23
C PRO A 71 6.08 16.73 -12.81
N GLU A 72 6.27 16.61 -14.12
CA GLU A 72 6.13 15.35 -14.84
C GLU A 72 7.43 14.53 -14.77
N PRO A 73 7.44 13.34 -14.12
CA PRO A 73 8.58 12.44 -14.18
C PRO A 73 8.58 11.64 -15.49
N PRO A 74 9.74 11.20 -16.02
CA PRO A 74 9.84 10.45 -17.27
C PRO A 74 9.01 9.17 -17.33
N ALA A 75 8.69 8.54 -16.19
CA ALA A 75 7.84 7.35 -16.17
C ALA A 75 6.38 7.69 -16.47
N PHE A 76 5.90 8.88 -16.10
CA PHE A 76 4.56 9.36 -16.46
C PHE A 76 4.41 9.46 -17.98
N SER A 77 5.37 10.09 -18.67
CA SER A 77 5.33 10.28 -20.13
C SER A 77 5.30 8.95 -20.91
N ARG A 78 5.79 7.86 -20.30
CA ARG A 78 5.80 6.51 -20.87
C ARG A 78 4.56 5.68 -20.49
N PHE A 79 3.68 6.20 -19.64
CA PHE A 79 2.48 5.50 -19.22
C PHE A 79 1.56 5.26 -20.43
N GLN A 80 1.20 4.01 -20.66
CA GLN A 80 0.44 3.61 -21.85
C GLN A 80 -1.06 3.60 -21.57
N ILE A 81 -1.79 4.41 -22.34
CA ILE A 81 -3.26 4.43 -22.37
C ILE A 81 -3.80 3.73 -23.61
N SER A 82 -5.04 3.23 -23.55
CA SER A 82 -5.74 2.70 -24.70
C SER A 82 -6.08 3.79 -25.73
N LEU A 83 -6.16 3.43 -27.02
CA LEU A 83 -6.60 4.36 -28.07
C LEU A 83 -8.04 4.87 -27.84
N GLY A 84 -8.87 4.05 -27.18
CA GLY A 84 -10.22 4.43 -26.80
C GLY A 84 -10.22 5.57 -25.78
N SER A 85 -9.42 5.44 -24.72
CA SER A 85 -9.21 6.47 -23.70
C SER A 85 -8.57 7.73 -24.28
N ALA A 86 -7.54 7.59 -25.13
CA ALA A 86 -6.93 8.74 -25.83
C ALA A 86 -7.96 9.52 -26.66
N ARG A 87 -8.82 8.83 -27.40
CA ARG A 87 -9.89 9.46 -28.18
C ARG A 87 -10.95 10.13 -27.29
N GLN A 88 -11.22 9.59 -26.11
CA GLN A 88 -12.12 10.21 -25.15
C GLN A 88 -11.52 11.50 -24.59
N GLY A 89 -10.24 11.48 -24.19
CA GLY A 89 -9.53 12.68 -23.73
C GLY A 89 -9.47 13.79 -24.77
N LEU A 90 -9.23 13.46 -26.05
CA LEU A 90 -9.26 14.45 -27.14
C LEU A 90 -10.64 15.08 -27.39
N ARG A 91 -11.72 14.42 -26.97
CA ARG A 91 -13.11 14.91 -27.12
C ARG A 91 -13.63 15.57 -25.86
N ASP A 92 -12.95 15.38 -24.73
CA ASP A 92 -13.39 15.89 -23.45
C ASP A 92 -13.12 17.39 -23.37
N SER A 93 -14.17 18.18 -23.51
CA SER A 93 -14.15 19.63 -23.30
C SER A 93 -14.56 20.03 -21.88
N SER A 94 -14.90 19.06 -21.02
CA SER A 94 -15.42 19.32 -19.67
C SER A 94 -14.34 19.60 -18.64
N GLY A 95 -13.10 19.17 -18.90
CA GLY A 95 -11.95 19.36 -17.99
C GLY A 95 -12.03 18.55 -16.69
N ASN A 96 -12.87 17.51 -16.62
CA ASN A 96 -13.07 16.70 -15.40
C ASN A 96 -12.07 15.53 -15.25
N ASP A 97 -11.21 15.30 -16.25
CA ASP A 97 -10.18 14.24 -16.29
C ASP A 97 -10.67 12.81 -16.00
N SER A 98 -11.98 12.57 -16.01
CA SER A 98 -12.57 11.27 -15.67
C SER A 98 -12.10 10.16 -16.62
N TRP A 99 -11.87 10.51 -17.89
CA TRP A 99 -11.34 9.59 -18.89
C TRP A 99 -9.96 9.02 -18.51
N LEU A 100 -9.11 9.85 -17.90
CA LEU A 100 -7.77 9.46 -17.47
C LEU A 100 -7.84 8.72 -16.15
N GLU A 101 -8.67 9.18 -15.21
CA GLU A 101 -8.90 8.49 -13.95
C GLU A 101 -9.37 7.04 -14.18
N ASP A 102 -10.36 6.84 -15.05
CA ASP A 102 -10.91 5.52 -15.37
C ASP A 102 -9.87 4.61 -16.02
N GLU A 103 -9.06 5.14 -16.95
CA GLU A 103 -7.98 4.38 -17.60
C GLU A 103 -6.89 4.00 -16.58
N ILE A 104 -6.49 4.91 -15.68
CA ILE A 104 -5.52 4.60 -14.62
C ILE A 104 -6.07 3.49 -13.72
N ARG A 105 -7.32 3.62 -13.25
CA ARG A 105 -7.97 2.60 -12.39
C ARG A 105 -8.04 1.26 -13.10
N GLN A 106 -8.44 1.23 -14.37
CA GLN A 106 -8.49 0.00 -15.15
C GLN A 106 -7.10 -0.64 -15.29
N LYS A 107 -6.07 0.15 -15.65
CA LYS A 107 -4.69 -0.32 -15.83
C LYS A 107 -4.05 -0.81 -14.54
N HIS A 108 -4.44 -0.27 -13.40
CA HIS A 108 -3.92 -0.68 -12.10
C HIS A 108 -4.76 -1.79 -11.44
N SER A 109 -6.00 -2.03 -11.86
CA SER A 109 -6.92 -3.00 -11.23
C SER A 109 -6.39 -4.44 -11.08
N TYR A 110 -5.50 -4.87 -11.98
CA TYR A 110 -4.89 -6.21 -11.94
C TYR A 110 -3.49 -6.22 -11.31
N LYS A 111 -3.02 -5.09 -10.79
CA LYS A 111 -1.71 -4.94 -10.15
C LYS A 111 -1.87 -4.85 -8.64
N SER A 112 -1.00 -5.53 -7.91
CA SER A 112 -0.80 -5.34 -6.48
C SER A 112 0.43 -4.48 -6.21
N PHE A 113 0.26 -3.45 -5.40
CA PHE A 113 1.30 -2.52 -4.98
C PHE A 113 1.65 -2.75 -3.51
N GLN A 114 2.09 -3.96 -3.21
CA GLN A 114 2.49 -4.39 -1.85
C GLN A 114 3.98 -4.69 -1.77
N GLN A 115 4.51 -5.38 -2.79
CA GLN A 115 5.93 -5.70 -2.83
C GLN A 115 6.76 -4.42 -3.05
N PRO A 116 7.95 -4.30 -2.43
CA PRO A 116 8.70 -3.06 -2.46
C PRO A 116 9.03 -2.54 -3.87
N ASN A 117 9.33 -3.45 -4.80
CA ASN A 117 9.61 -3.06 -6.19
C ASN A 117 8.35 -2.55 -6.90
N ASN A 118 7.19 -3.19 -6.68
CA ASN A 118 5.92 -2.77 -7.28
C ASN A 118 5.50 -1.38 -6.76
N ILE A 119 5.69 -1.11 -5.46
CA ILE A 119 5.44 0.21 -4.88
C ILE A 119 6.37 1.25 -5.51
N ALA A 120 7.67 0.98 -5.61
CA ALA A 120 8.62 1.90 -6.23
C ALA A 120 8.29 2.17 -7.71
N ASP A 121 7.88 1.15 -8.47
CA ASP A 121 7.48 1.32 -9.86
C ASP A 121 6.21 2.16 -10.01
N ALA A 122 5.25 2.02 -9.10
CA ALA A 122 4.04 2.83 -9.09
C ALA A 122 4.34 4.29 -8.71
N ILE A 123 5.13 4.51 -7.65
CA ILE A 123 5.51 5.85 -7.19
C ILE A 123 6.37 6.59 -8.23
N ARG A 124 7.18 5.88 -9.04
CA ARG A 124 7.94 6.49 -10.14
C ARG A 124 7.06 7.22 -11.16
N LEU A 125 5.78 6.84 -11.30
CA LEU A 125 4.83 7.55 -12.16
C LEU A 125 4.53 8.97 -11.67
N ILE A 126 4.85 9.27 -10.40
CA ILE A 126 4.52 10.54 -9.75
C ILE A 126 5.69 11.23 -9.06
N SER A 127 6.88 10.61 -9.01
CA SER A 127 8.09 11.18 -8.39
C SER A 127 9.35 10.58 -9.01
N GLU A 128 10.41 11.38 -9.17
CA GLU A 128 11.72 10.90 -9.64
C GLU A 128 12.62 10.37 -8.50
N LYS A 129 12.20 10.58 -7.25
CA LYS A 129 13.02 10.23 -6.09
C LYS A 129 13.28 8.73 -6.00
N LYS A 130 14.43 8.37 -5.44
CA LYS A 130 14.75 6.99 -5.09
C LYS A 130 14.00 6.60 -3.82
N LEU A 131 12.74 6.20 -4.00
CA LEU A 131 11.78 5.95 -2.90
C LEU A 131 12.39 5.31 -1.66
N TRP A 132 13.03 4.15 -1.79
CA TRP A 132 13.52 3.39 -0.64
C TRP A 132 14.73 4.02 0.04
N ASP A 133 15.53 4.82 -0.68
CA ASP A 133 16.64 5.56 -0.09
C ASP A 133 16.08 6.71 0.77
N GLU A 134 15.06 7.42 0.25
CA GLU A 134 14.37 8.49 0.99
C GLU A 134 13.64 7.95 2.23
N VAL A 135 12.89 6.86 2.08
CA VAL A 135 12.24 6.18 3.21
C VAL A 135 13.28 5.71 4.23
N GLY A 136 14.42 5.17 3.76
CA GLY A 136 15.52 4.78 4.63
C GLY A 136 16.13 5.93 5.43
N ASN A 137 16.21 7.13 4.84
CA ASN A 137 16.66 8.33 5.54
C ASN A 137 15.67 8.76 6.63
N ILE A 138 14.36 8.66 6.39
CA ILE A 138 13.32 9.02 7.37
C ILE A 138 13.29 8.02 8.54
N ILE A 139 13.26 6.72 8.22
CA ILE A 139 13.20 5.62 9.20
C ILE A 139 14.57 5.38 9.89
N ASN A 140 15.63 6.01 9.38
CA ASN A 140 17.01 5.81 9.82
C ASN A 140 17.43 4.32 9.76
N ARG A 141 17.07 3.66 8.66
CA ARG A 141 17.42 2.26 8.37
C ARG A 141 17.84 2.08 6.91
N PRO A 142 18.76 1.15 6.61
CA PRO A 142 19.14 0.89 5.23
C PRO A 142 17.93 0.47 4.37
N ALA A 143 17.82 1.05 3.18
CA ALA A 143 16.78 0.73 2.20
C ALA A 143 16.62 -0.78 1.97
N LYS A 144 17.74 -1.52 1.96
CA LYS A 144 17.76 -2.98 1.82
C LYS A 144 16.96 -3.69 2.92
N ASP A 145 17.13 -3.27 4.17
CA ASP A 145 16.52 -3.92 5.32
C ASP A 145 15.03 -3.60 5.42
N ILE A 146 14.67 -2.37 5.06
CA ILE A 146 13.26 -1.94 4.93
C ILE A 146 12.54 -2.77 3.88
N LYS A 147 13.13 -2.88 2.69
CA LYS A 147 12.56 -3.70 1.60
C LYS A 147 12.43 -5.17 2.01
N LEU A 148 13.44 -5.71 2.68
CA LEU A 148 13.42 -7.09 3.15
C LEU A 148 12.28 -7.33 4.14
N GLN A 149 12.14 -6.47 5.16
CA GLN A 149 11.07 -6.60 6.14
C GLN A 149 9.69 -6.48 5.50
N LEU A 150 9.48 -5.52 4.61
CA LEU A 150 8.22 -5.38 3.89
C LEU A 150 7.90 -6.62 3.04
N SER A 151 8.90 -7.16 2.31
CA SER A 151 8.71 -8.41 1.56
C SER A 151 8.33 -9.58 2.46
N LEU A 152 8.95 -9.73 3.64
CA LEU A 152 8.59 -10.80 4.58
C LEU A 152 7.14 -10.68 5.09
N ILE A 153 6.67 -9.46 5.34
CA ILE A 153 5.27 -9.19 5.73
C ILE A 153 4.31 -9.56 4.60
N VAL A 154 4.60 -9.16 3.37
CA VAL A 154 3.77 -9.48 2.20
C VAL A 154 3.76 -10.98 1.93
N ASP A 155 4.89 -11.66 2.08
CA ASP A 155 5.00 -13.11 1.90
C ASP A 155 4.21 -13.86 2.98
N ARG A 156 4.26 -13.40 4.25
CA ARG A 156 3.44 -13.96 5.33
C ARG A 156 1.96 -13.79 5.02
N ARG A 157 1.54 -12.62 4.51
CA ARG A 157 0.17 -12.37 4.08
C ARG A 157 -0.23 -13.26 2.90
N ASN A 158 0.66 -13.50 1.93
CA ASN A 158 0.37 -14.36 0.79
C ASN A 158 0.13 -15.81 1.21
N LYS A 159 0.91 -16.31 2.19
CA LYS A 159 0.64 -17.62 2.79
C LYS A 159 -0.78 -17.71 3.34
N ILE A 160 -1.25 -16.69 4.04
CA ILE A 160 -2.62 -16.64 4.60
C ILE A 160 -3.66 -16.57 3.47
N ALA A 161 -3.52 -15.59 2.58
CA ALA A 161 -4.57 -15.25 1.62
C ALA A 161 -4.64 -16.20 0.41
N HIS A 162 -3.54 -16.85 0.05
CA HIS A 162 -3.42 -17.62 -1.19
C HIS A 162 -2.98 -19.07 -0.97
N GLU A 163 -2.33 -19.40 0.15
CA GLU A 163 -1.80 -20.76 0.42
C GLU A 163 -2.51 -21.46 1.59
N ALA A 164 -3.69 -20.96 1.99
CA ALA A 164 -4.49 -21.46 3.12
C ALA A 164 -3.73 -21.51 4.47
N ASP A 165 -2.66 -20.75 4.56
CA ASP A 165 -1.70 -20.71 5.66
C ASP A 165 -1.09 -22.05 6.07
N ILE A 166 -1.07 -23.04 5.17
CA ILE A 166 -0.60 -24.39 5.50
C ILE A 166 0.92 -24.42 5.62
N ASN A 167 1.41 -25.00 6.72
CA ASN A 167 2.81 -25.30 6.91
C ASN A 167 3.12 -26.72 6.40
N PRO A 168 3.86 -26.87 5.28
CA PRO A 168 4.12 -28.17 4.67
C PRO A 168 5.10 -29.03 5.47
N THR A 169 5.71 -28.50 6.54
CA THR A 169 6.74 -29.18 7.33
C THR A 169 6.14 -30.06 8.44
N PHE A 170 4.87 -29.84 8.81
CA PHE A 170 4.21 -30.52 9.94
C PHE A 170 3.04 -31.41 9.49
N ALA A 171 2.17 -31.79 10.42
CA ALA A 171 1.06 -32.69 10.15
C ALA A 171 -0.01 -32.01 9.27
N LEU A 172 -0.90 -32.82 8.70
CA LEU A 172 -2.00 -32.33 7.87
C LEU A 172 -2.86 -31.33 8.65
N GLY A 173 -3.01 -30.12 8.11
CA GLY A 173 -3.82 -29.06 8.70
C GLY A 173 -3.06 -28.09 9.59
N ASP A 174 -1.76 -28.32 9.85
CA ASP A 174 -0.95 -27.39 10.62
C ASP A 174 -0.72 -26.10 9.84
N ARG A 175 -0.93 -24.98 10.52
CA ARG A 175 -0.77 -23.63 9.97
C ARG A 175 0.50 -22.97 10.47
N TRP A 176 1.00 -21.98 9.73
CA TRP A 176 2.10 -21.16 10.22
C TRP A 176 1.71 -20.44 11.51
N ASN A 177 2.63 -20.39 12.47
CA ASN A 177 2.41 -19.70 13.73
C ASN A 177 2.14 -18.22 13.49
N ILE A 178 1.33 -17.63 14.37
CA ILE A 178 1.02 -16.20 14.38
C ILE A 178 0.71 -15.80 15.81
N ASP A 179 1.22 -14.65 16.23
CA ASP A 179 0.98 -14.07 17.54
C ASP A 179 0.74 -12.56 17.42
N GLU A 180 0.28 -11.97 18.52
CA GLU A 180 -0.05 -10.54 18.57
C GLU A 180 1.18 -9.66 18.30
N PHE A 181 2.36 -10.08 18.75
CA PHE A 181 3.59 -9.29 18.56
C PHE A 181 3.94 -9.18 17.07
N LEU A 182 3.93 -10.31 16.36
CA LEU A 182 4.20 -10.34 14.92
C LEU A 182 3.25 -9.44 14.14
N VAL A 183 1.95 -9.47 14.47
CA VAL A 183 0.96 -8.67 13.72
C VAL A 183 1.04 -7.20 14.08
N ASN A 184 1.24 -6.83 15.35
CA ASN A 184 1.43 -5.43 15.73
C ASN A 184 2.70 -4.85 15.09
N ASP A 185 3.83 -5.57 15.14
CA ASP A 185 5.09 -5.13 14.50
C ASP A 185 4.90 -4.91 12.99
N ALA A 186 4.16 -5.81 12.32
CA ALA A 186 3.86 -5.66 10.91
C ALA A 186 2.97 -4.44 10.62
N ILE A 187 1.97 -4.16 11.47
CA ILE A 187 1.08 -2.99 11.33
C ILE A 187 1.87 -1.70 11.53
N ASP A 188 2.61 -1.60 12.62
CA ASP A 188 3.36 -0.40 12.97
C ASP A 188 4.41 -0.09 11.90
N PHE A 189 5.08 -1.12 11.37
CA PHE A 189 6.01 -0.96 10.25
C PHE A 189 5.29 -0.53 8.95
N ILE A 190 4.12 -1.08 8.62
CA ILE A 190 3.35 -0.63 7.45
C ILE A 190 2.95 0.85 7.59
N GLU A 191 2.55 1.28 8.77
CA GLU A 191 2.22 2.69 9.02
C GLU A 191 3.42 3.60 8.85
N GLU A 192 4.56 3.24 9.45
CA GLU A 192 5.81 4.00 9.31
C GLU A 192 6.21 4.16 7.83
N ILE A 193 6.03 3.11 7.02
CA ILE A 193 6.28 3.15 5.58
C ILE A 193 5.32 4.09 4.87
N VAL A 194 4.01 4.00 5.14
CA VAL A 194 3.02 4.85 4.48
C VAL A 194 3.21 6.32 4.84
N GLU A 195 3.46 6.62 6.12
CA GLU A 195 3.73 7.98 6.59
C GLU A 195 5.01 8.56 5.99
N SER A 196 6.06 7.74 5.88
CA SER A 196 7.31 8.13 5.21
C SER A 196 7.07 8.45 3.73
N ILE A 197 6.34 7.59 3.01
CA ILE A 197 6.00 7.82 1.60
C ILE A 197 5.19 9.11 1.45
N ASP A 198 4.18 9.32 2.30
CA ASP A 198 3.33 10.51 2.24
C ASP A 198 4.14 11.80 2.45
N SER A 199 5.01 11.81 3.47
CA SER A 199 5.91 12.92 3.75
C SER A 199 6.82 13.27 2.56
N ILE A 200 7.40 12.25 1.91
CA ILE A 200 8.26 12.42 0.74
C ILE A 200 7.51 13.12 -0.41
N LEU A 201 6.25 12.73 -0.64
CA LEU A 201 5.40 13.25 -1.71
C LEU A 201 4.83 14.64 -1.38
N GLU A 202 4.51 14.93 -0.12
CA GLU A 202 4.06 16.26 0.33
C GLU A 202 5.16 17.32 0.16
N LEU A 203 6.41 17.00 0.53
CA LEU A 203 7.57 17.91 0.36
C LEU A 203 7.83 18.27 -1.11
N GLU A 204 7.61 17.32 -2.02
CA GLU A 204 7.77 17.52 -3.46
C GLU A 204 6.68 18.42 -4.06
N SER A 205 5.45 18.30 -3.55
CA SER A 205 4.34 19.19 -3.95
C SER A 205 4.52 20.63 -3.45
N SER A 206 5.11 20.82 -2.27
CA SER A 206 5.28 22.13 -1.64
C SER A 206 6.42 22.96 -2.25
N SER A 207 7.49 22.30 -2.71
CA SER A 207 8.66 22.96 -3.32
C SER A 207 8.32 23.71 -4.63
N ASN A 208 7.19 23.39 -5.27
CA ASN A 208 6.74 24.01 -6.52
C ASN A 208 5.81 25.22 -6.36
N LYS A 209 5.36 25.55 -5.13
CA LYS A 209 4.55 26.76 -4.90
C LYS A 209 5.39 28.02 -4.70
N SER A 210 6.72 27.89 -4.68
CA SER A 210 7.67 28.97 -4.35
C SER A 210 8.45 29.51 -5.57
N THR A 211 8.06 29.12 -6.78
CA THR A 211 8.59 29.60 -8.07
C THR A 211 7.44 30.00 -8.97
#